data_AF-A0A815PM40-F1
#
_entry.id   AF-A0A815PM40-F1
#
_cell.length_a   1.000
_cell.length_b   1.000
_cell.length_c   1.000
_cell.angle_alpha   90.00
_cell.angle_beta   90.00
_cell.angle_gamma   90.00
#
_symmetry.space_group_name_H-M   'P 1'
#
loop_
_entity.id
_entity.type
_entity.pdbx_description
1 polymer ?
#
loop_
_entity_poly.entity_id
_entity_poly.type
_entity_poly.pdbx_seq_one_letter_code
_entity_poly.pdbx_strand_id
1 'polypeptide(L)'
;DLLKELEGLKNELDNQQLERIVIENELQTLREHAAFQDAIHQAQRNELMSLGTPVLDVSGFYRAELARAISDIRQDFEVLSQSQVNELEEYYRFKTEQVRAELEAESERKRLLASEGAIESMDKTHLTSSLRDNQEMFSLLQAENQELQSQLDAIFADLEYIRRERARETEGYDLESAQLRALIDGKQEAIDGLLENNVSLRFELSTYGRLLHVEEQHLNRMEQQSPSLSLTSPSLLASSGSYQSQPTVERVPSDLATKKMTVQKTARGPISFDSVDLELDCVILVNEKYSGDKQSFEKWIIRRQVDQQPEIVYQFPSTFSLRPRQTIRILTKSSPNTARSISDTLVADKIETWGIGKKMVTRLIDNNNEEKAIITQIFQ
;
A
#
# COMPACT_ATOMS: atom_id res chain seq x y z
N ASP A 1 35.75 -42.84 191.88
CA ASP A 1 34.38 -42.47 191.45
C ASP A 1 34.36 -41.59 190.20
N LEU A 2 35.05 -40.44 190.15
CA LEU A 2 35.06 -39.53 188.99
C LEU A 2 35.48 -40.13 187.64
N LEU A 3 36.45 -41.06 187.59
CA LEU A 3 36.87 -41.70 186.32
C LEU A 3 35.76 -42.55 185.70
N LYS A 4 34.92 -43.19 186.53
CA LYS A 4 33.84 -44.06 186.08
C LYS A 4 32.67 -43.25 185.52
N GLU A 5 32.41 -42.07 186.09
CA GLU A 5 31.44 -41.12 185.55
C GLU A 5 31.91 -40.51 184.22
N LEU A 6 33.21 -40.21 184.08
CA LEU A 6 33.76 -39.67 182.83
C LEU A 6 33.70 -40.69 181.69
N GLU A 7 33.96 -41.97 181.98
CA GLU A 7 33.82 -43.05 181.01
C GLU A 7 32.35 -43.34 180.65
N GLY A 8 31.43 -43.21 181.60
CA GLY A 8 29.98 -43.26 181.35
C GLY A 8 29.50 -42.12 180.45
N LEU A 9 29.92 -40.88 180.71
CA LEU A 9 29.60 -39.73 179.87
C LEU A 9 30.20 -39.83 178.46
N LYS A 10 31.40 -40.42 178.33
CA LYS A 10 32.00 -40.68 177.02
C LYS A 10 31.20 -41.71 176.22
N ASN A 11 30.80 -42.83 176.85
CA ASN A 11 29.98 -43.83 176.17
C ASN A 11 28.60 -43.29 175.80
N GLU A 12 28.01 -42.43 176.63
CA GLU A 12 26.75 -41.74 176.32
C GLU A 12 26.92 -40.78 175.13
N LEU A 13 28.04 -40.04 175.07
CA LEU A 13 28.36 -39.18 173.93
C LEU A 13 28.57 -39.99 172.65
N ASP A 14 29.31 -41.09 172.71
CA ASP A 14 29.56 -41.97 171.56
C ASP A 14 28.24 -42.61 171.06
N ASN A 15 27.34 -43.00 171.97
CA ASN A 15 25.99 -43.48 171.63
C ASN A 15 25.15 -42.40 170.97
N GLN A 16 25.15 -41.17 171.50
CA GLN A 16 24.44 -40.03 170.88
C GLN A 16 25.00 -39.67 169.51
N GLN A 17 26.33 -39.78 169.32
CA GLN A 17 26.95 -39.59 168.02
C GLN A 17 26.54 -40.67 167.03
N LEU A 18 26.46 -41.94 167.45
CA LEU A 18 25.98 -43.04 166.62
C LEU A 18 24.52 -42.82 166.21
N GLU A 19 23.64 -42.47 167.16
CA GLU A 19 22.23 -42.19 166.89
C GLU A 19 22.06 -41.02 165.91
N ARG A 20 22.84 -39.95 166.08
CA ARG A 20 22.88 -38.82 165.13
C ARG A 20 23.28 -39.27 163.72
N ILE A 21 24.30 -40.12 163.60
CA ILE A 21 24.77 -40.63 162.30
C ILE A 21 23.70 -41.53 161.65
N VAL A 22 22.97 -42.34 162.43
CA VAL A 22 21.87 -43.16 161.91
C VAL A 22 20.75 -42.28 161.36
N ILE A 23 20.33 -41.27 162.13
CA ILE A 23 19.30 -40.32 161.69
C ILE A 23 19.76 -39.53 160.46
N GLU A 24 21.03 -39.13 160.39
CA GLU A 24 21.58 -38.39 159.25
C GLU A 24 21.63 -39.24 157.97
N ASN A 25 21.93 -40.54 158.10
CA ASN A 25 21.81 -41.51 156.99
C ASN A 25 20.36 -41.69 156.56
N GLU A 26 19.42 -41.83 157.49
CA GLU A 26 18.00 -41.95 157.17
C GLU A 26 17.49 -40.69 156.43
N LEU A 27 17.88 -39.51 156.90
CA LEU A 27 17.59 -38.24 156.22
C LEU A 27 18.20 -38.15 154.82
N GLN A 28 19.40 -38.71 154.62
CA GLN A 28 20.02 -38.74 153.30
C GLN A 28 19.24 -39.66 152.34
N THR A 29 18.90 -40.87 152.77
CA THR A 29 18.12 -41.81 151.93
C THR A 29 16.75 -41.27 151.54
N LEU A 30 16.05 -40.59 152.47
CA LEU A 30 14.77 -39.95 152.18
C LEU A 30 14.90 -38.81 151.14
N ARG A 31 15.97 -38.02 151.19
CA ARG A 31 16.23 -36.96 150.19
C ARG A 31 16.52 -37.55 148.81
N GLU A 32 17.32 -38.60 148.74
CA GLU A 32 17.62 -39.29 147.48
C GLU A 32 16.35 -39.88 146.87
N HIS A 33 15.44 -40.44 147.69
CA HIS A 33 14.16 -40.96 147.22
C HIS A 33 13.24 -39.86 146.66
N ALA A 34 13.15 -38.70 147.33
CA ALA A 34 12.36 -37.57 146.85
C ALA A 34 12.87 -37.05 145.50
N ALA A 35 14.19 -36.89 145.35
CA ALA A 35 14.81 -36.45 144.11
C ALA A 35 14.56 -37.44 142.95
N PHE A 36 14.59 -38.75 143.24
CA PHE A 36 14.27 -39.78 142.25
C PHE A 36 12.81 -39.70 141.78
N GLN A 37 11.87 -39.49 142.71
CA GLN A 37 10.45 -39.38 142.38
C GLN A 37 10.15 -38.13 141.54
N ASP A 38 10.79 -36.99 141.83
CA ASP A 38 10.68 -35.78 141.01
C ASP A 38 11.20 -36.01 139.58
N ALA A 39 12.31 -36.73 139.42
CA ALA A 39 12.84 -37.09 138.11
C ALA A 39 11.86 -37.96 137.32
N ILE A 40 11.21 -38.93 137.97
CA ILE A 40 10.16 -39.75 137.33
C ILE A 40 8.98 -38.90 136.89
N HIS A 41 8.47 -38.02 137.77
CA HIS A 41 7.33 -37.17 137.43
C HIS A 41 7.65 -36.16 136.32
N GLN A 42 8.91 -35.71 136.21
CA GLN A 42 9.35 -34.92 135.06
C GLN A 42 9.38 -35.76 133.77
N ALA A 43 9.92 -36.98 133.82
CA ALA A 43 9.94 -37.87 132.67
C ALA A 43 8.52 -38.22 132.18
N GLN A 44 7.60 -38.55 133.10
CA GLN A 44 6.19 -38.83 132.80
C GLN A 44 5.47 -37.63 132.18
N ARG A 45 5.75 -36.41 132.65
CA ARG A 45 5.19 -35.19 132.05
C ARG A 45 5.69 -34.96 130.63
N ASN A 46 6.97 -35.20 130.39
CA ASN A 46 7.55 -35.08 129.06
C ASN A 46 6.98 -36.13 128.09
N GLU A 47 6.78 -37.37 128.57
CA GLU A 47 6.16 -38.43 127.77
C GLU A 47 4.69 -38.13 127.46
N LEU A 48 3.91 -37.65 128.44
CA LEU A 48 2.52 -37.22 128.21
C LEU A 48 2.43 -36.03 127.26
N MET A 49 3.37 -35.09 127.32
CA MET A 49 3.44 -33.98 126.36
C MET A 49 3.78 -34.49 124.95
N SER A 50 4.63 -35.52 124.84
CA SER A 50 4.97 -36.16 123.56
C SER A 50 3.84 -37.02 123.00
N LEU A 51 3.04 -37.66 123.86
CA LEU A 51 1.92 -38.52 123.46
C LEU A 51 0.62 -37.72 123.26
N GLY A 52 0.56 -36.50 123.78
CA GLY A 52 -0.52 -35.55 123.52
C GLY A 52 -0.59 -35.26 122.02
N THR A 53 -1.60 -35.83 121.35
CA THR A 53 -1.90 -35.57 119.94
C THR A 53 -1.90 -34.07 119.67
N PRO A 54 -1.13 -33.56 118.69
CA PRO A 54 -1.19 -32.16 118.33
C PRO A 54 -2.61 -31.88 117.83
N VAL A 55 -3.23 -30.86 118.41
CA VAL A 55 -4.51 -30.32 117.91
C VAL A 55 -4.21 -29.77 116.51
N LEU A 56 -4.45 -30.57 115.47
CA LEU A 56 -4.38 -30.06 114.10
C LEU A 56 -5.41 -28.94 113.97
N ASP A 57 -4.93 -27.73 113.65
CA ASP A 57 -5.79 -26.61 113.30
C ASP A 57 -6.42 -26.86 111.92
N VAL A 58 -7.46 -27.68 111.90
CA VAL A 58 -8.23 -28.05 110.71
C VAL A 58 -8.75 -26.78 109.99
N SER A 59 -9.04 -25.71 110.74
CA SER A 59 -9.46 -24.42 110.18
C SER A 59 -8.31 -23.73 109.41
N GLY A 60 -7.09 -23.76 109.94
CA GLY A 60 -5.90 -23.26 109.26
C GLY A 60 -5.62 -23.97 107.93
N PHE A 61 -5.80 -25.30 107.89
CA PHE A 61 -5.64 -26.09 106.66
C PHE A 61 -6.67 -25.70 105.58
N TYR A 62 -7.96 -25.65 105.92
CA TYR A 62 -8.98 -25.24 104.95
C TYR A 62 -8.82 -23.78 104.50
N ARG A 63 -8.38 -22.89 105.39
CA ARG A 63 -8.07 -21.50 105.02
C ARG A 63 -6.92 -21.41 104.02
N ALA A 64 -5.87 -22.21 104.21
CA ALA A 64 -4.75 -22.27 103.28
C ALA A 64 -5.19 -22.84 101.92
N GLU A 65 -6.00 -23.90 101.92
CA GLU A 65 -6.49 -24.52 100.69
C GLU A 65 -7.45 -23.58 99.92
N LEU A 66 -8.33 -22.87 100.62
CA LEU A 66 -9.19 -21.86 100.01
C LEU A 66 -8.39 -20.67 99.49
N ALA A 67 -7.35 -20.23 100.21
CA ALA A 67 -6.47 -19.16 99.72
C ALA A 67 -5.71 -19.58 98.45
N ARG A 68 -5.28 -20.84 98.37
CA ARG A 68 -4.67 -21.43 97.17
C ARG A 68 -5.67 -21.50 96.02
N ALA A 69 -6.87 -22.04 96.25
CA ALA A 69 -7.90 -22.11 95.22
C ALA A 69 -8.29 -20.72 94.68
N ILE A 70 -8.35 -19.70 95.53
CA ILE A 70 -8.60 -18.31 95.11
C ILE A 70 -7.42 -17.75 94.30
N SER A 71 -6.18 -18.06 94.69
CA SER A 71 -4.99 -17.66 93.93
C SER A 71 -4.97 -18.30 92.55
N ASP A 72 -5.28 -19.59 92.46
CA ASP A 72 -5.32 -20.35 91.20
C ASP A 72 -6.43 -19.78 90.29
N ILE A 73 -7.63 -19.54 90.82
CA ILE A 73 -8.73 -18.91 90.05
C ILE A 73 -8.32 -17.53 89.54
N ARG A 74 -7.64 -16.71 90.35
CA ARG A 74 -7.15 -15.39 89.91
C ARG A 74 -6.12 -15.52 88.80
N GLN A 75 -5.20 -16.47 88.91
CA GLN A 75 -4.19 -16.74 87.89
C GLN A 75 -4.87 -17.19 86.59
N ASP A 76 -5.88 -18.06 86.65
CA ASP A 76 -6.64 -18.49 85.48
C ASP A 76 -7.37 -17.33 84.80
N PHE A 77 -7.98 -16.42 85.58
CA PHE A 77 -8.59 -15.20 85.04
C PHE A 77 -7.58 -14.26 84.41
N GLU A 78 -6.38 -14.14 84.99
CA GLU A 78 -5.31 -13.31 84.43
C GLU A 78 -4.76 -13.89 83.12
N VAL A 79 -4.56 -15.21 83.05
CA VAL A 79 -4.16 -15.91 81.82
C VAL A 79 -5.24 -15.78 80.75
N LEU A 80 -6.52 -15.96 81.11
CA LEU A 80 -7.63 -15.80 80.17
C LEU A 80 -7.72 -14.37 79.65
N SER A 81 -7.59 -13.37 80.53
CA SER A 81 -7.58 -11.96 80.14
C SER A 81 -6.43 -11.63 79.20
N GLN A 82 -5.22 -12.14 79.49
CA GLN A 82 -4.07 -11.92 78.63
C GLN A 82 -4.24 -12.61 77.27
N SER A 83 -4.80 -13.82 77.23
CA SER A 83 -5.13 -14.51 75.97
C SER A 83 -6.08 -13.68 75.11
N GLN A 84 -7.16 -13.16 75.71
CA GLN A 84 -8.14 -12.34 75.00
C GLN A 84 -7.54 -11.04 74.46
N VAL A 85 -6.67 -10.39 75.24
CA VAL A 85 -5.96 -9.18 74.79
C VAL A 85 -5.03 -9.52 73.62
N ASN A 86 -4.25 -10.59 73.72
CA ASN A 86 -3.34 -11.01 72.67
C ASN A 86 -4.09 -11.37 71.37
N GLU A 87 -5.20 -12.12 71.47
CA GLU A 87 -6.05 -12.46 70.31
C GLU A 87 -6.64 -11.21 69.63
N LEU A 88 -7.07 -10.21 70.41
CA LEU A 88 -7.54 -8.94 69.87
C LEU A 88 -6.41 -8.16 69.20
N GLU A 89 -5.22 -8.10 69.81
CA GLU A 89 -4.05 -7.46 69.23
C GLU A 89 -3.63 -8.12 67.91
N GLU A 90 -3.59 -9.45 67.86
CA GLU A 90 -3.31 -10.21 66.63
C GLU A 90 -4.37 -9.96 65.55
N TYR A 91 -5.65 -9.93 65.92
CA TYR A 91 -6.73 -9.61 64.99
C TYR A 91 -6.59 -8.21 64.40
N TYR A 92 -6.35 -7.19 65.23
CA TYR A 92 -6.17 -5.82 64.74
C TYR A 92 -4.87 -5.65 63.95
N ARG A 93 -3.79 -6.32 64.37
CA ARG A 93 -2.54 -6.35 63.60
C ARG A 93 -2.78 -6.93 62.21
N PHE A 94 -3.42 -8.10 62.12
CA PHE A 94 -3.75 -8.71 60.84
C PHE A 94 -4.66 -7.81 60.00
N LYS A 95 -5.68 -7.18 60.60
CA LYS A 95 -6.58 -6.29 59.88
C LYS A 95 -5.89 -5.03 59.36
N THR A 96 -4.98 -4.45 60.14
CA THR A 96 -4.21 -3.28 59.71
C THR A 96 -3.21 -3.63 58.60
N GLU A 97 -2.60 -4.80 58.67
CA GLU A 97 -1.71 -5.30 57.62
C GLU A 97 -2.48 -5.59 56.33
N GLN A 98 -3.67 -6.18 56.42
CA GLN A 98 -4.57 -6.36 55.27
C GLN A 98 -4.92 -5.03 54.60
N VAL A 99 -5.34 -4.02 55.38
CA VAL A 99 -5.70 -2.69 54.83
C VAL A 99 -4.48 -2.00 54.20
N ARG A 100 -3.28 -2.16 54.78
CA ARG A 100 -2.04 -1.64 54.19
C ARG A 100 -1.74 -2.33 52.85
N ALA A 101 -1.84 -3.65 52.78
CA ALA A 101 -1.61 -4.40 51.54
C ALA A 101 -2.63 -4.03 50.45
N GLU A 102 -3.90 -3.83 50.81
CA GLU A 102 -4.93 -3.36 49.88
C GLU A 102 -4.62 -1.94 49.35
N LEU A 103 -4.17 -1.02 50.21
CA LEU A 103 -3.78 0.33 49.80
C LEU A 103 -2.53 0.32 48.90
N GLU A 104 -1.54 -0.51 49.22
CA GLU A 104 -0.35 -0.69 48.40
C GLU A 104 -0.71 -1.25 47.02
N ALA A 105 -1.53 -2.30 46.95
CA ALA A 105 -2.03 -2.87 45.70
C ALA A 105 -2.84 -1.86 44.88
N GLU A 106 -3.69 -1.04 45.52
CA GLU A 106 -4.43 0.04 44.85
C GLU A 106 -3.49 1.10 44.29
N SER A 107 -2.46 1.49 45.04
CA SER A 107 -1.46 2.47 44.62
C SER A 107 -0.63 1.96 43.43
N GLU A 108 -0.25 0.68 43.43
CA GLU A 108 0.44 0.04 42.31
C GLU A 108 -0.46 -0.03 41.07
N ARG A 109 -1.73 -0.39 41.24
CA ARG A 109 -2.72 -0.39 40.15
C ARG A 109 -2.86 1.00 39.55
N LYS A 110 -2.91 2.04 40.38
CA LYS A 110 -2.98 3.45 39.94
C LYS A 110 -1.70 3.89 39.22
N ARG A 111 -0.52 3.42 39.65
CA ARG A 111 0.77 3.70 39.00
C ARG A 111 0.84 3.06 37.61
N LEU A 112 0.40 1.80 37.49
CA LEU A 112 0.35 1.07 36.22
C LEU A 112 -0.62 1.73 35.24
N LEU A 113 -1.82 2.09 35.69
CA LEU A 113 -2.81 2.81 34.88
C LEU A 113 -2.31 4.20 34.44
N ALA A 114 -1.50 4.88 35.25
CA ALA A 114 -0.90 6.16 34.86
C ALA A 114 0.18 5.99 33.77
N SER A 115 0.98 4.92 33.83
CA SER A 115 1.95 4.61 32.76
C SER A 115 1.27 4.12 31.48
N GLU A 116 0.24 3.29 31.60
CA GLU A 116 -0.52 2.75 30.47
C GLU A 116 -1.35 3.85 29.80
N GLY A 117 -2.02 4.71 30.59
CA GLY A 117 -2.75 5.86 30.06
C GLY A 117 -1.87 6.90 29.38
N ALA A 118 -0.60 7.06 29.79
CA ALA A 118 0.35 7.92 29.08
C ALA A 118 0.73 7.35 27.70
N ILE A 119 1.01 6.04 27.63
CA ILE A 119 1.33 5.34 26.37
C ILE A 119 0.11 5.32 25.43
N GLU A 120 -1.06 4.94 25.92
CA GLU A 120 -2.31 4.97 25.15
C GLU A 120 -2.68 6.38 24.70
N SER A 121 -2.42 7.41 25.52
CA SER A 121 -2.67 8.81 25.11
C SER A 121 -1.73 9.25 24.00
N MET A 122 -0.45 8.87 24.05
CA MET A 122 0.52 9.15 22.99
C MET A 122 0.15 8.43 21.69
N ASP A 123 -0.16 7.14 21.76
CA ASP A 123 -0.58 6.36 20.59
C ASP A 123 -1.87 6.91 19.98
N LYS A 124 -2.83 7.30 20.82
CA LYS A 124 -4.06 7.96 20.38
C LYS A 124 -3.76 9.31 19.71
N THR A 125 -2.87 10.13 20.27
CA THR A 125 -2.51 11.42 19.64
C THR A 125 -1.84 11.22 18.28
N HIS A 126 -0.94 10.26 18.16
CA HIS A 126 -0.27 9.93 16.89
C HIS A 126 -1.25 9.38 15.85
N LEU A 127 -2.19 8.52 16.26
CA LEU A 127 -3.25 8.02 15.38
C LEU A 127 -4.17 9.15 14.93
N THR A 128 -4.52 10.09 15.82
CA THR A 128 -5.35 11.24 15.44
C THR A 128 -4.63 12.22 14.53
N SER A 129 -3.33 12.46 14.72
CA SER A 129 -2.55 13.29 13.80
C SER A 129 -2.42 12.64 12.43
N SER A 130 -2.11 11.33 12.39
CA SER A 130 -2.05 10.58 11.12
C SER A 130 -3.40 10.53 10.40
N LEU A 131 -4.51 10.40 11.14
CA LEU A 131 -5.85 10.48 10.56
C LEU A 131 -6.11 11.86 9.95
N ARG A 132 -5.70 12.92 10.65
CA ARG A 132 -5.84 14.30 10.17
C ARG A 132 -5.01 14.53 8.91
N ASP A 133 -3.75 14.10 8.89
CA ASP A 133 -2.88 14.24 7.72
C ASP A 133 -3.46 13.49 6.51
N ASN A 134 -4.02 12.29 6.73
CA ASN A 134 -4.70 11.54 5.68
C ASN A 134 -5.98 12.24 5.19
N GLN A 135 -6.74 12.88 6.07
CA GLN A 135 -7.91 13.68 5.69
C GLN A 135 -7.50 14.90 4.87
N GLU A 136 -6.42 15.58 5.25
CA GLU A 136 -5.87 16.71 4.50
C GLU A 136 -5.39 16.25 3.11
N MET A 137 -4.63 15.14 3.02
CA MET A 137 -4.23 14.55 1.74
C MET A 137 -5.42 14.14 0.87
N PHE A 138 -6.45 13.53 1.47
CA PHE A 138 -7.67 13.17 0.75
C PHE A 138 -8.37 14.40 0.18
N SER A 139 -8.46 15.49 0.95
CA SER A 139 -9.07 16.74 0.49
C SER A 139 -8.30 17.37 -0.69
N LEU A 140 -6.96 17.33 -0.66
CA LEU A 140 -6.13 17.80 -1.75
C LEU A 140 -6.30 16.95 -3.01
N LEU A 141 -6.26 15.62 -2.87
CA LEU A 141 -6.45 14.69 -3.99
C LEU A 141 -7.86 14.83 -4.60
N GLN A 142 -8.86 15.13 -3.78
CA GLN A 142 -10.22 15.39 -4.22
C GLN A 142 -10.32 16.70 -5.01
N ALA A 143 -9.64 17.77 -4.55
CA ALA A 143 -9.56 19.03 -5.28
C ALA A 143 -8.84 18.88 -6.62
N GLU A 144 -7.70 18.16 -6.65
CA GLU A 144 -6.97 17.87 -7.88
C GLU A 144 -7.81 17.05 -8.87
N ASN A 145 -8.57 16.05 -8.39
CA ASN A 145 -9.50 15.30 -9.25
C ASN A 145 -10.59 16.20 -9.83
N GLN A 146 -11.16 17.11 -9.04
CA GLN A 146 -12.17 18.05 -9.55
C GLN A 146 -11.59 19.01 -10.59
N GLU A 147 -10.35 19.48 -10.39
CA GLU A 147 -9.66 20.31 -11.36
C GLU A 147 -9.42 19.55 -12.67
N LEU A 148 -8.87 18.33 -12.60
CA LEU A 148 -8.66 17.48 -13.77
C LEU A 148 -9.97 17.16 -14.50
N GLN A 149 -11.06 16.92 -13.77
CA GLN A 149 -12.40 16.76 -14.37
C GLN A 149 -12.84 18.02 -15.12
N SER A 150 -12.67 19.20 -14.53
CA SER A 150 -13.03 20.47 -15.19
C SER A 150 -12.18 20.75 -16.45
N GLN A 151 -10.89 20.41 -16.41
CA GLN A 151 -10.01 20.53 -17.58
C GLN A 151 -10.42 19.57 -18.70
N LEU A 152 -10.79 18.34 -18.34
CA LEU A 152 -11.29 17.35 -19.28
C LEU A 152 -12.62 17.78 -19.92
N ASP A 153 -13.56 18.33 -19.14
CA ASP A 153 -14.81 18.89 -19.66
C ASP A 153 -14.57 20.08 -20.59
N ALA A 154 -13.61 20.97 -20.26
CA ALA A 154 -13.22 22.08 -21.13
C ALA A 154 -12.64 21.58 -22.47
N ILE A 155 -11.74 20.59 -22.42
CA ILE A 155 -11.17 19.98 -23.63
C ILE A 155 -12.27 19.31 -24.46
N PHE A 156 -13.24 18.64 -23.84
CA PHE A 156 -14.36 18.05 -24.56
C PHE A 156 -15.22 19.11 -25.25
N ALA A 157 -15.51 20.23 -24.58
CA ALA A 157 -16.23 21.35 -25.18
C ALA A 157 -15.48 21.95 -26.39
N ASP A 158 -14.16 22.12 -26.29
CA ASP A 158 -13.30 22.61 -27.37
C ASP A 158 -13.27 21.61 -28.55
N LEU A 159 -13.16 20.32 -28.27
CA LEU A 159 -13.21 19.27 -29.30
C LEU A 159 -14.56 19.24 -30.00
N GLU A 160 -15.66 19.39 -29.28
CA GLU A 160 -16.99 19.51 -29.87
C GLU A 160 -17.13 20.77 -30.72
N TYR A 161 -16.60 21.91 -30.26
CA TYR A 161 -16.58 23.13 -31.04
C TYR A 161 -15.84 22.94 -32.37
N ILE A 162 -14.62 22.38 -32.33
CA ILE A 162 -13.81 22.10 -33.53
C ILE A 162 -14.51 21.09 -34.46
N ARG A 163 -15.20 20.09 -33.90
CA ARG A 163 -15.98 19.12 -34.70
C ARG A 163 -17.16 19.78 -35.39
N ARG A 164 -17.92 20.63 -34.69
CA ARG A 164 -19.05 21.36 -35.27
C ARG A 164 -18.59 22.33 -36.36
N GLU A 165 -17.47 23.01 -36.14
CA GLU A 165 -16.94 23.94 -37.13
C GLU A 165 -16.46 23.20 -38.39
N ARG A 166 -15.71 22.10 -38.23
CA ARG A 166 -15.34 21.25 -39.37
C ARG A 166 -16.55 20.70 -40.12
N ALA A 167 -17.63 20.33 -39.41
CA ALA A 167 -18.86 19.87 -40.05
C ALA A 167 -19.51 20.97 -40.92
N ARG A 168 -19.49 22.23 -40.46
CA ARG A 168 -19.95 23.38 -41.26
C ARG A 168 -19.07 23.63 -42.47
N GLU A 169 -17.75 23.55 -42.31
CA GLU A 169 -16.82 23.68 -43.44
C GLU A 169 -17.06 22.60 -44.49
N THR A 170 -17.25 21.34 -44.08
CA THR A 170 -17.58 20.25 -45.01
C THR A 170 -18.90 20.46 -45.72
N GLU A 171 -19.94 20.91 -45.00
CA GLU A 171 -21.23 21.24 -45.62
C GLU A 171 -21.09 22.38 -46.64
N GLY A 172 -20.25 23.38 -46.35
CA GLY A 172 -19.90 24.44 -47.29
C GLY A 172 -19.22 23.92 -48.56
N TYR A 173 -18.21 23.06 -48.42
CA TYR A 173 -17.53 22.43 -49.56
C TYR A 173 -18.47 21.52 -50.37
N ASP A 174 -19.37 20.79 -49.72
CA ASP A 174 -20.36 19.94 -50.39
C ASP A 174 -21.36 20.77 -51.21
N LEU A 175 -21.79 21.91 -50.67
CA LEU A 175 -22.68 22.84 -51.37
C LEU A 175 -21.98 23.50 -52.58
N GLU A 176 -20.73 23.92 -52.43
CA GLU A 176 -19.92 24.42 -53.56
C GLU A 176 -19.69 23.33 -54.62
N SER A 177 -19.37 22.10 -54.21
CA SER A 177 -19.21 20.97 -55.12
C SER A 177 -20.50 20.69 -55.89
N ALA A 178 -21.65 20.72 -55.21
CA ALA A 178 -22.95 20.57 -55.85
C ALA A 178 -23.25 21.69 -56.87
N GLN A 179 -22.90 22.94 -56.54
CA GLN A 179 -23.04 24.07 -57.46
C GLN A 179 -22.14 23.93 -58.70
N LEU A 180 -20.88 23.53 -58.52
CA LEU A 180 -19.95 23.30 -59.63
C LEU A 180 -20.42 22.14 -60.53
N ARG A 181 -20.93 21.07 -59.94
CA ARG A 181 -21.53 19.95 -60.70
C ARG A 181 -22.74 20.41 -61.51
N ALA A 182 -23.67 21.15 -60.90
CA ALA A 182 -24.83 21.71 -61.62
C ALA A 182 -24.41 22.67 -62.75
N LEU A 183 -23.36 23.46 -62.56
CA LEU A 183 -22.80 24.32 -63.61
C LEU A 183 -22.22 23.48 -64.75
N ILE A 184 -21.47 22.42 -64.44
CA ILE A 184 -20.92 21.49 -65.45
C ILE A 184 -22.07 20.84 -66.24
N ASP A 185 -23.09 20.34 -65.55
CA ASP A 185 -24.26 19.72 -66.19
C ASP A 185 -24.98 20.71 -67.13
N GLY A 186 -25.18 21.96 -66.69
CA GLY A 186 -25.77 23.01 -67.53
C GLY A 186 -24.90 23.38 -68.74
N LYS A 187 -23.57 23.35 -68.61
CA LYS A 187 -22.66 23.54 -69.75
C LYS A 187 -22.71 22.35 -70.71
N GLN A 188 -22.83 21.13 -70.18
CA GLN A 188 -22.96 19.92 -70.98
C GLN A 188 -24.26 19.94 -71.79
N GLU A 189 -25.39 20.28 -71.17
CA GLU A 189 -26.68 20.42 -71.86
C GLU A 189 -26.62 21.46 -72.99
N ALA A 190 -25.95 22.60 -72.75
CA ALA A 190 -25.74 23.62 -73.78
C ALA A 190 -24.87 23.11 -74.94
N ILE A 191 -23.81 22.34 -74.67
CA ILE A 191 -22.97 21.72 -75.70
C ILE A 191 -23.79 20.70 -76.50
N ASP A 192 -24.56 19.84 -75.82
CA ASP A 192 -25.38 18.81 -76.46
C ASP A 192 -26.43 19.44 -77.38
N GLY A 193 -27.10 20.52 -76.95
CA GLY A 193 -28.03 21.26 -77.80
C GLY A 193 -27.36 21.94 -79.01
N LEU A 194 -26.14 22.46 -78.85
CA LEU A 194 -25.37 22.99 -79.98
C LEU A 194 -24.93 21.90 -80.95
N LEU A 195 -24.55 20.72 -80.44
CA LEU A 195 -24.19 19.56 -81.26
C LEU A 195 -25.40 19.04 -82.02
N GLU A 196 -26.57 18.93 -81.40
CA GLU A 196 -27.81 18.55 -82.06
C GLU A 196 -28.16 19.51 -83.20
N ASN A 197 -28.12 20.82 -82.94
CA ASN A 197 -28.30 21.83 -83.98
C ASN A 197 -27.24 21.72 -85.08
N ASN A 198 -25.96 21.49 -84.73
CA ASN A 198 -24.90 21.32 -85.72
C ASN A 198 -25.14 20.10 -86.62
N VAL A 199 -25.58 18.98 -86.04
CA VAL A 199 -25.94 17.77 -86.79
C VAL A 199 -27.13 18.04 -87.70
N SER A 200 -28.17 18.72 -87.22
CA SER A 200 -29.33 19.11 -88.03
C SER A 200 -28.93 20.01 -89.21
N LEU A 201 -28.15 21.06 -88.94
CA LEU A 201 -27.66 21.96 -89.99
C LEU A 201 -26.75 21.25 -91.00
N ARG A 202 -25.89 20.33 -90.55
CA ARG A 202 -25.07 19.50 -91.46
C ARG A 202 -25.94 18.58 -92.31
N PHE A 203 -27.00 18.02 -91.74
CA PHE A 203 -27.97 17.23 -92.48
C PHE A 203 -28.66 18.09 -93.54
N GLU A 204 -29.17 19.27 -93.19
CA GLU A 204 -29.77 20.22 -94.12
C GLU A 204 -28.79 20.62 -95.24
N LEU A 205 -27.58 21.06 -94.91
CA LEU A 205 -26.52 21.36 -95.88
C LEU A 205 -26.21 20.18 -96.80
N SER A 206 -26.21 18.95 -96.28
CA SER A 206 -26.02 17.76 -97.10
C SER A 206 -27.19 17.53 -98.06
N THR A 207 -28.43 17.73 -97.60
CA THR A 207 -29.62 17.65 -98.47
C THR A 207 -29.62 18.74 -99.54
N TYR A 208 -29.30 19.98 -99.18
CA TYR A 208 -29.16 21.09 -100.13
C TYR A 208 -28.00 20.84 -101.11
N GLY A 209 -26.86 20.35 -100.64
CA GLY A 209 -25.73 19.99 -101.49
C GLY A 209 -26.06 18.87 -102.48
N ARG A 210 -26.85 17.88 -102.08
CA ARG A 210 -27.34 16.84 -103.00
C ARG A 210 -28.31 17.40 -104.04
N LEU A 211 -29.23 18.28 -103.64
CA LEU A 211 -30.19 18.90 -104.55
C LEU A 211 -29.48 19.78 -105.57
N LEU A 212 -28.58 20.65 -105.12
CA LEU A 212 -27.74 21.48 -105.99
C LEU A 212 -26.89 20.61 -106.92
N HIS A 213 -26.32 19.51 -106.45
CA HIS A 213 -25.57 18.61 -107.31
C HIS A 213 -26.45 17.97 -108.41
N VAL A 214 -27.69 17.59 -108.09
CA VAL A 214 -28.65 17.09 -109.09
C VAL A 214 -29.01 18.19 -110.08
N GLU A 215 -29.18 19.42 -109.61
CA GLU A 215 -29.49 20.57 -110.46
C GLU A 215 -28.30 21.00 -111.32
N GLU A 216 -27.08 21.01 -110.81
CA GLU A 216 -25.83 21.18 -111.57
C GLU A 216 -25.65 20.06 -112.60
N GLN A 217 -25.99 18.81 -112.27
CA GLN A 217 -25.98 17.73 -113.27
C GLN A 217 -27.03 17.95 -114.36
N HIS A 218 -28.21 18.46 -114.02
CA HIS A 218 -29.24 18.82 -114.98
C HIS A 218 -28.81 20.01 -115.83
N LEU A 219 -28.22 21.04 -115.20
CA LEU A 219 -27.73 22.24 -115.84
C LEU A 219 -26.52 21.93 -116.73
N ASN A 220 -25.55 21.11 -116.29
CA ASN A 220 -24.45 20.61 -117.12
C ASN A 220 -24.96 19.76 -118.30
N ARG A 221 -26.02 18.95 -118.12
CA ARG A 221 -26.64 18.24 -119.26
C ARG A 221 -27.32 19.19 -120.22
N MET A 222 -27.85 20.31 -119.73
CA MET A 222 -28.43 21.39 -120.53
C MET A 222 -27.33 22.23 -121.22
N GLU A 223 -26.21 22.46 -120.54
CA GLU A 223 -25.04 23.24 -120.98
C GLU A 223 -24.16 22.45 -121.95
N GLN A 224 -24.23 21.11 -121.92
CA GLN A 224 -23.68 20.21 -122.94
C GLN A 224 -24.40 20.30 -124.32
N GLN A 225 -25.37 21.21 -124.51
CA GLN A 225 -25.84 21.64 -125.83
C GLN A 225 -25.05 22.84 -126.44
N SER A 226 -23.91 23.24 -125.86
CA SER A 226 -22.98 24.20 -126.48
C SER A 226 -21.51 23.87 -126.19
N PRO A 227 -20.56 24.02 -127.15
CA PRO A 227 -19.22 23.46 -127.00
C PRO A 227 -18.18 24.45 -126.42
N SER A 228 -17.10 23.85 -125.89
CA SER A 228 -15.72 24.40 -125.74
C SER A 228 -15.43 25.16 -124.42
N LEU A 229 -14.26 25.13 -123.76
CA LEU A 229 -12.89 24.63 -124.02
C LEU A 229 -12.20 24.17 -122.72
N SER A 230 -11.26 23.24 -122.89
CA SER A 230 -10.17 22.83 -122.00
C SER A 230 -9.32 23.98 -121.44
N LEU A 231 -8.75 23.82 -120.24
CA LEU A 231 -7.36 24.21 -119.93
C LEU A 231 -6.77 23.36 -118.77
N THR A 232 -5.56 22.92 -119.04
CA THR A 232 -4.53 22.12 -118.36
C THR A 232 -4.10 22.50 -116.93
N SER A 233 -3.89 21.47 -116.10
CA SER A 233 -2.84 21.13 -115.09
C SER A 233 -1.70 22.13 -114.77
N PRO A 234 -0.90 22.04 -113.66
CA PRO A 234 -0.51 20.81 -112.94
C PRO A 234 -0.22 20.88 -111.40
N SER A 235 0.12 19.71 -110.86
CA SER A 235 0.59 19.36 -109.51
C SER A 235 1.83 20.11 -109.03
N LEU A 236 1.98 20.31 -107.70
CA LEU A 236 3.27 20.29 -106.99
C LEU A 236 3.16 19.83 -105.53
N LEU A 237 4.24 19.18 -105.12
CA LEU A 237 4.58 18.48 -103.87
C LEU A 237 4.66 19.42 -102.66
N ALA A 238 4.51 18.88 -101.45
CA ALA A 238 5.59 18.83 -100.45
C ALA A 238 5.08 18.39 -99.07
N SER A 239 5.79 17.42 -98.51
CA SER A 239 5.78 17.06 -97.11
C SER A 239 6.25 18.22 -96.22
N SER A 240 5.60 18.44 -95.08
CA SER A 240 6.31 18.96 -93.91
C SER A 240 5.59 18.52 -92.65
N GLY A 241 6.38 17.97 -91.73
CA GLY A 241 5.92 17.23 -90.57
C GLY A 241 5.21 18.12 -89.55
N SER A 242 4.09 17.60 -89.05
CA SER A 242 3.47 18.07 -87.82
C SER A 242 4.11 17.30 -86.66
N TYR A 243 5.05 17.96 -85.98
CA TYR A 243 5.52 17.53 -84.67
C TYR A 243 4.43 17.83 -83.65
N GLN A 244 3.62 16.81 -83.38
CA GLN A 244 2.67 16.77 -82.28
C GLN A 244 3.44 16.42 -81.00
N SER A 245 3.96 17.44 -80.31
CA SER A 245 4.50 17.28 -78.96
C SER A 245 3.35 17.10 -77.97
N GLN A 246 2.95 15.86 -77.73
CA GLN A 246 2.31 15.48 -76.48
C GLN A 246 3.37 15.54 -75.37
N PRO A 247 3.10 16.16 -74.21
CA PRO A 247 3.89 15.87 -73.02
C PRO A 247 3.55 14.45 -72.56
N THR A 248 4.51 13.54 -72.74
CA THR A 248 4.58 12.27 -72.04
C THR A 248 4.70 12.56 -70.55
N VAL A 249 3.57 12.67 -69.87
CA VAL A 249 3.51 12.44 -68.42
C VAL A 249 3.87 10.98 -68.24
N GLU A 250 5.00 10.71 -67.57
CA GLU A 250 5.40 9.40 -67.09
C GLU A 250 4.23 8.82 -66.30
N ARG A 251 3.49 7.94 -66.96
CA ARG A 251 2.45 7.12 -66.38
C ARG A 251 3.16 6.16 -65.45
N VAL A 252 3.12 6.47 -64.16
CA VAL A 252 3.41 5.53 -63.05
C VAL A 252 2.78 4.18 -63.41
N PRO A 253 3.53 3.05 -63.37
CA PRO A 253 3.02 1.76 -63.82
C PRO A 253 1.76 1.40 -63.04
N SER A 254 0.62 1.47 -63.71
CA SER A 254 -0.72 1.26 -63.15
C SER A 254 -1.05 -0.24 -62.96
N ASP A 255 -0.02 -1.07 -62.80
CA ASP A 255 -0.12 -2.55 -62.71
C ASP A 255 -0.05 -3.08 -61.26
N LEU A 256 -0.03 -2.20 -60.26
CA LEU A 256 -0.02 -2.57 -58.83
C LEU A 256 -1.38 -2.38 -58.12
N ALA A 257 -2.32 -1.62 -58.69
CA ALA A 257 -3.59 -1.28 -58.03
C ALA A 257 -4.54 -2.47 -57.84
N THR A 258 -4.30 -3.60 -58.51
CA THR A 258 -5.12 -4.82 -58.44
C THR A 258 -4.40 -6.03 -57.81
N LYS A 259 -3.15 -5.86 -57.36
CA LYS A 259 -2.37 -6.93 -56.73
C LYS A 259 -2.55 -6.94 -55.21
N LYS A 260 -2.84 -8.13 -54.67
CA LYS A 260 -2.97 -8.32 -53.22
C LYS A 260 -1.59 -8.19 -52.57
N MET A 261 -1.42 -7.23 -51.67
CA MET A 261 -0.21 -7.08 -50.87
C MET A 261 -0.31 -7.94 -49.61
N THR A 262 0.68 -8.81 -49.40
CA THR A 262 0.82 -9.57 -48.14
C THR A 262 1.78 -8.82 -47.23
N VAL A 263 1.36 -8.58 -45.98
CA VAL A 263 2.15 -7.89 -44.95
C VAL A 263 2.43 -8.86 -43.80
N GLN A 264 3.71 -9.04 -43.47
CA GLN A 264 4.15 -9.82 -42.31
C GLN A 264 4.94 -8.92 -41.36
N LYS A 265 4.60 -8.97 -40.07
CA LYS A 265 5.22 -8.16 -39.02
C LYS A 265 5.76 -9.05 -37.92
N THR A 266 6.97 -8.77 -37.46
CA THR A 266 7.55 -9.38 -36.27
C THR A 266 8.21 -8.30 -35.42
N ALA A 267 8.08 -8.42 -34.10
CA ALA A 267 8.71 -7.50 -33.15
C ALA A 267 9.35 -8.30 -32.02
N ARG A 268 10.54 -7.86 -31.62
CA ARG A 268 11.37 -8.40 -30.55
C ARG A 268 11.65 -7.27 -29.58
N GLY A 269 10.66 -6.97 -28.74
CA GLY A 269 10.71 -5.91 -27.76
C GLY A 269 9.45 -5.04 -27.79
N PRO A 270 9.50 -3.87 -27.14
CA PRO A 270 8.33 -3.01 -26.96
C PRO A 270 7.99 -2.16 -28.20
N ILE A 271 8.89 -2.06 -29.18
CA ILE A 271 8.69 -1.25 -30.38
C ILE A 271 8.34 -2.17 -31.55
N SER A 272 7.27 -1.84 -32.27
CA SER A 272 6.81 -2.58 -33.45
C SER A 272 6.47 -1.64 -34.61
N PHE A 273 6.36 -2.20 -35.81
CA PHE A 273 5.90 -1.49 -37.01
C PHE A 273 4.37 -1.52 -37.08
N ASP A 274 3.75 -0.34 -37.02
CA ASP A 274 2.30 -0.22 -37.20
C ASP A 274 1.91 -0.30 -38.68
N SER A 275 2.57 0.46 -39.54
CA SER A 275 2.38 0.36 -40.98
C SER A 275 3.52 1.03 -41.74
N VAL A 276 3.68 0.64 -43.00
CA VAL A 276 4.51 1.39 -43.94
C VAL A 276 3.62 1.76 -45.11
N ASP A 277 3.33 3.04 -45.22
CA ASP A 277 2.45 3.60 -46.24
C ASP A 277 3.27 3.92 -47.48
N LEU A 278 2.86 3.34 -48.60
CA LEU A 278 3.52 3.48 -49.90
C LEU A 278 3.01 4.72 -50.66
N GLU A 279 1.83 5.24 -50.33
CA GLU A 279 1.26 6.43 -50.98
C GLU A 279 1.76 7.71 -50.31
N LEU A 280 1.81 7.72 -48.97
CA LEU A 280 2.32 8.84 -48.20
C LEU A 280 3.84 8.78 -47.98
N ASP A 281 4.48 7.73 -48.48
CA ASP A 281 5.91 7.45 -48.36
C ASP A 281 6.39 7.63 -46.91
N CYS A 282 5.76 6.88 -46.00
CA CYS A 282 5.97 7.03 -44.57
C CYS A 282 6.08 5.71 -43.83
N VAL A 283 6.98 5.66 -42.85
CA VAL A 283 7.17 4.52 -41.96
C VAL A 283 6.60 4.86 -40.59
N ILE A 284 5.71 4.03 -40.08
CA ILE A 284 5.03 4.24 -38.80
C ILE A 284 5.48 3.20 -37.78
N LEU A 285 6.00 3.68 -36.65
CA LEU A 285 6.40 2.86 -35.51
C LEU A 285 5.52 3.16 -34.30
N VAL A 286 5.25 2.14 -33.50
CA VAL A 286 4.47 2.27 -32.27
C VAL A 286 5.22 1.66 -31.09
N ASN A 287 5.12 2.32 -29.94
CA ASN A 287 5.55 1.75 -28.67
C ASN A 287 4.37 1.02 -28.01
N GLU A 288 4.41 -0.30 -28.00
CA GLU A 288 3.34 -1.16 -27.46
C GLU A 288 3.36 -1.28 -25.93
N LYS A 289 4.33 -0.65 -25.24
CA LYS A 289 4.31 -0.60 -23.77
C LYS A 289 3.04 0.10 -23.28
N TYR A 290 2.39 -0.52 -22.29
CA TYR A 290 1.24 0.05 -21.59
C TYR A 290 1.65 1.09 -20.53
N SER A 291 2.81 0.92 -19.90
CA SER A 291 3.32 1.80 -18.84
C SER A 291 4.85 1.64 -18.70
N GLY A 292 5.52 2.66 -18.16
CA GLY A 292 6.97 2.70 -17.90
C GLY A 292 7.68 3.89 -18.54
N ASP A 293 9.02 3.89 -18.45
CA ASP A 293 9.86 4.96 -18.97
C ASP A 293 9.86 5.02 -20.50
N LYS A 294 10.20 6.21 -21.03
CA LYS A 294 10.34 6.46 -22.47
C LYS A 294 11.43 5.56 -23.05
N GLN A 295 11.16 4.97 -24.21
CA GLN A 295 12.18 4.22 -24.95
C GLN A 295 13.08 5.22 -25.67
N SER A 296 14.38 5.24 -25.33
CA SER A 296 15.37 5.99 -26.10
C SER A 296 15.70 5.26 -27.40
N PHE A 297 15.84 6.03 -28.49
CA PHE A 297 16.23 5.56 -29.82
C PHE A 297 17.65 5.99 -30.17
N GLU A 298 18.47 6.27 -29.17
CA GLU A 298 19.86 6.68 -29.37
C GLU A 298 20.60 5.67 -30.25
N LYS A 299 21.09 6.11 -31.42
CA LYS A 299 21.80 5.29 -32.43
C LYS A 299 20.96 4.16 -33.04
N TRP A 300 19.64 4.20 -32.90
CA TRP A 300 18.79 3.28 -33.63
C TRP A 300 18.80 3.64 -35.12
N ILE A 301 18.63 2.63 -35.95
CA ILE A 301 18.53 2.80 -37.40
C ILE A 301 17.36 2.01 -37.98
N ILE A 302 16.74 2.56 -39.00
CA ILE A 302 15.85 1.81 -39.89
C ILE A 302 16.64 1.46 -41.13
N ARG A 303 16.54 0.20 -41.52
CA ARG A 303 17.07 -0.27 -42.79
C ARG A 303 15.97 -0.83 -43.64
N ARG A 304 15.83 -0.30 -44.85
CA ARG A 304 14.83 -0.75 -45.82
C ARG A 304 15.51 -1.27 -47.07
N GLN A 305 15.22 -2.52 -47.39
CA GLN A 305 15.70 -3.19 -48.59
C GLN A 305 14.51 -3.37 -49.55
N VAL A 306 14.62 -2.79 -50.73
CA VAL A 306 13.62 -2.86 -51.80
C VAL A 306 14.18 -3.73 -52.91
N ASP A 307 13.64 -4.93 -53.10
CA ASP A 307 14.09 -5.91 -54.09
C ASP A 307 15.63 -6.15 -54.07
N GLN A 308 16.34 -5.77 -55.14
CA GLN A 308 17.80 -5.84 -55.28
C GLN A 308 18.46 -4.44 -55.30
N GLN A 309 17.72 -3.41 -54.91
CA GLN A 309 18.23 -2.04 -54.83
C GLN A 309 19.11 -1.83 -53.59
N PRO A 310 19.98 -0.79 -53.59
CA PRO A 310 20.76 -0.42 -52.42
C PRO A 310 19.87 -0.18 -51.20
N GLU A 311 20.36 -0.61 -50.04
CA GLU A 311 19.62 -0.50 -48.77
C GLU A 311 19.50 0.97 -48.35
N ILE A 312 18.26 1.40 -48.07
CA ILE A 312 17.95 2.74 -47.58
C ILE A 312 18.12 2.71 -46.06
N VAL A 313 19.03 3.55 -45.54
CA VAL A 313 19.34 3.60 -44.11
C VAL A 313 18.95 4.96 -43.54
N TYR A 314 18.09 4.94 -42.52
CA TYR A 314 17.72 6.10 -41.73
C TYR A 314 18.27 5.96 -40.31
N GLN A 315 18.83 7.03 -39.76
CA GLN A 315 19.31 7.06 -38.38
C GLN A 315 18.47 8.03 -37.56
N PHE A 316 18.02 7.59 -36.38
CA PHE A 316 17.25 8.43 -35.47
C PHE A 316 18.13 9.52 -34.84
N PRO A 317 17.57 10.71 -34.55
CA PRO A 317 18.24 11.72 -33.73
C PRO A 317 18.61 11.15 -32.35
N SER A 318 19.79 11.48 -31.83
CA SER A 318 20.26 10.97 -30.53
C SER A 318 19.42 11.40 -29.33
N THR A 319 18.66 12.49 -29.47
CA THR A 319 17.73 13.01 -28.45
C THR A 319 16.33 12.42 -28.55
N PHE A 320 16.07 11.55 -29.53
CA PHE A 320 14.74 11.03 -29.78
C PHE A 320 14.36 9.94 -28.76
N SER A 321 13.19 10.12 -28.15
CA SER A 321 12.60 9.14 -27.23
C SER A 321 11.09 9.03 -27.44
N LEU A 322 10.57 7.81 -27.35
CA LEU A 322 9.16 7.50 -27.58
C LEU A 322 8.47 7.08 -26.28
N ARG A 323 7.38 7.76 -25.92
CA ARG A 323 6.58 7.43 -24.73
C ARG A 323 5.81 6.10 -24.93
N PRO A 324 5.38 5.44 -23.84
CA PRO A 324 4.44 4.32 -23.93
C PRO A 324 3.20 4.70 -24.74
N ARG A 325 2.71 3.79 -25.59
CA ARG A 325 1.57 4.00 -26.51
C ARG A 325 1.70 5.12 -27.53
N GLN A 326 2.85 5.77 -27.63
CA GLN A 326 3.07 6.82 -28.63
C GLN A 326 3.45 6.18 -29.97
N THR A 327 2.95 6.78 -31.04
CA THR A 327 3.25 6.39 -32.42
C THR A 327 4.06 7.50 -33.07
N ILE A 328 5.10 7.14 -33.82
CA ILE A 328 5.92 8.08 -34.57
C ILE A 328 5.80 7.78 -36.07
N ARG A 329 5.66 8.85 -36.86
CA ARG A 329 5.65 8.78 -38.32
C ARG A 329 6.96 9.33 -38.87
N ILE A 330 7.59 8.59 -39.78
CA ILE A 330 8.86 8.96 -40.39
C ILE A 330 8.60 9.21 -41.87
N LEU A 331 8.57 10.48 -42.23
CA LEU A 331 8.30 10.98 -43.58
C LEU A 331 9.60 11.14 -44.35
N THR A 332 9.55 10.97 -45.66
CA THR A 332 10.64 11.37 -46.57
C THR A 332 10.54 12.84 -46.94
N LYS A 333 11.62 13.39 -47.48
CA LYS A 333 11.66 14.79 -47.94
C LYS A 333 10.63 15.10 -49.04
N SER A 334 10.29 14.10 -49.86
CA SER A 334 9.36 14.24 -50.98
C SER A 334 7.89 14.05 -50.59
N SER A 335 7.62 13.67 -49.33
CA SER A 335 6.26 13.39 -48.87
C SER A 335 5.39 14.66 -48.86
N PRO A 336 4.13 14.59 -49.35
CA PRO A 336 3.22 15.75 -49.44
C PRO A 336 2.81 16.33 -48.09
N ASN A 337 3.06 15.60 -46.98
CA ASN A 337 2.69 16.00 -45.62
C ASN A 337 3.81 16.70 -44.83
N THR A 338 4.97 16.96 -45.43
CA THR A 338 6.13 17.59 -44.75
C THR A 338 5.84 19.00 -44.21
N ALA A 339 4.87 19.72 -44.80
CA ALA A 339 4.50 21.08 -44.40
C ALA A 339 3.61 21.17 -43.13
N ARG A 340 3.06 20.04 -42.66
CA ARG A 340 2.12 20.01 -41.54
C ARG A 340 2.87 19.53 -40.29
N SER A 341 3.35 20.49 -39.48
CA SER A 341 4.06 20.20 -38.23
C SER A 341 3.11 19.59 -37.21
N ILE A 342 3.04 18.26 -37.19
CA ILE A 342 2.26 17.46 -36.24
C ILE A 342 3.26 16.89 -35.23
N SER A 343 2.94 16.96 -33.93
CA SER A 343 3.80 16.69 -32.77
C SER A 343 4.40 15.27 -32.66
N ASP A 344 4.19 14.40 -33.65
CA ASP A 344 4.58 12.98 -33.69
C ASP A 344 5.20 12.58 -35.04
N THR A 345 5.93 13.51 -35.67
CA THR A 345 6.48 13.33 -37.01
C THR A 345 7.98 13.61 -37.05
N LEU A 346 8.75 12.71 -37.64
CA LEU A 346 10.15 12.89 -37.99
C LEU A 346 10.29 12.98 -39.51
N VAL A 347 11.07 13.96 -39.98
CA VAL A 347 11.38 14.10 -41.41
C VAL A 347 12.79 13.55 -41.66
N ALA A 348 12.90 12.64 -42.61
CA ALA A 348 14.15 12.06 -43.05
C ALA A 348 14.74 12.90 -44.20
N ASP A 349 15.41 14.00 -43.85
CA ASP A 349 15.92 14.98 -44.83
C ASP A 349 16.89 14.38 -45.88
N LYS A 350 17.55 13.27 -45.54
CA LYS A 350 18.53 12.57 -46.38
C LYS A 350 17.92 11.49 -47.28
N ILE A 351 16.63 11.20 -47.14
CA ILE A 351 15.94 10.13 -47.86
C ILE A 351 14.87 10.77 -48.73
N GLU A 352 15.04 10.63 -50.05
CA GLU A 352 14.07 11.14 -51.02
C GLU A 352 12.82 10.27 -51.06
N THR A 353 12.96 8.93 -51.06
CA THR A 353 11.82 8.01 -50.96
C THR A 353 12.16 6.75 -50.15
N TRP A 354 11.17 6.09 -49.55
CA TRP A 354 11.35 4.74 -48.97
C TRP A 354 11.36 3.65 -50.04
N GLY A 355 11.02 3.98 -51.28
CA GLY A 355 11.03 3.05 -52.42
C GLY A 355 9.88 2.05 -52.41
N ILE A 356 9.39 1.78 -53.61
CA ILE A 356 8.29 0.83 -53.90
C ILE A 356 8.86 -0.26 -54.80
N GLY A 357 8.67 -1.52 -54.42
CA GLY A 357 9.17 -2.68 -55.17
C GLY A 357 8.30 -3.91 -54.93
N LYS A 358 8.66 -5.05 -55.53
CA LYS A 358 7.88 -6.30 -55.43
C LYS A 358 7.98 -6.92 -54.03
N LYS A 359 9.16 -6.90 -53.43
CA LYS A 359 9.45 -7.34 -52.06
C LYS A 359 10.18 -6.23 -51.33
N MET A 360 9.58 -5.74 -50.26
CA MET A 360 10.11 -4.67 -49.42
C MET A 360 10.27 -5.21 -48.00
N VAL A 361 11.47 -5.12 -47.45
CA VAL A 361 11.77 -5.55 -46.09
C VAL A 361 12.32 -4.36 -45.32
N THR A 362 11.63 -3.95 -44.27
CA THR A 362 12.05 -2.85 -43.40
C THR A 362 12.36 -3.39 -42.01
N ARG A 363 13.53 -3.07 -41.49
CA ARG A 363 14.05 -3.55 -40.21
C ARG A 363 14.37 -2.37 -39.30
N LEU A 364 14.06 -2.53 -38.02
CA LEU A 364 14.45 -1.62 -36.96
C LEU A 364 15.58 -2.25 -36.17
N ILE A 365 16.69 -1.54 -36.06
CA ILE A 365 17.93 -2.02 -35.44
C ILE A 365 18.32 -1.06 -34.30
N ASP A 366 18.63 -1.63 -33.13
CA ASP A 366 19.05 -0.91 -31.93
C ASP A 366 20.56 -0.52 -31.99
N ASN A 367 21.02 0.29 -31.04
CA ASN A 367 22.42 0.64 -30.79
C ASN A 367 23.36 -0.58 -30.70
N ASN A 368 22.85 -1.72 -30.22
CA ASN A 368 23.61 -2.97 -30.13
C ASN A 368 23.64 -3.77 -31.45
N ASN A 369 23.17 -3.19 -32.54
CA ASN A 369 23.01 -3.84 -33.84
C ASN A 369 22.07 -5.07 -33.82
N GLU A 370 21.14 -5.09 -32.87
CA GLU A 370 20.11 -6.13 -32.77
C GLU A 370 18.84 -5.72 -33.52
N GLU A 371 18.28 -6.63 -34.32
CA GLU A 371 16.98 -6.44 -34.97
C GLU A 371 15.85 -6.49 -33.93
N LYS A 372 15.15 -5.37 -33.73
CA LYS A 372 14.05 -5.22 -32.77
C LYS A 372 12.67 -5.33 -33.42
N ALA A 373 12.53 -4.99 -34.69
CA ALA A 373 11.29 -5.19 -35.42
C ALA A 373 11.55 -5.37 -36.90
N ILE A 374 10.68 -6.09 -37.60
CA ILE A 374 10.74 -6.31 -39.04
C ILE A 374 9.32 -6.25 -39.60
N ILE A 375 9.16 -5.55 -40.72
CA ILE A 375 7.97 -5.57 -41.55
C ILE A 375 8.35 -5.94 -42.98
N THR A 376 7.71 -6.98 -43.51
CA THR A 376 7.89 -7.49 -44.87
C THR A 376 6.60 -7.28 -45.65
N GLN A 377 6.68 -6.54 -46.75
CA GLN A 377 5.58 -6.26 -47.67
C GLN A 377 5.91 -6.89 -49.03
N ILE A 378 5.05 -7.78 -49.51
CA ILE A 378 5.23 -8.47 -50.78
C ILE A 378 3.97 -8.27 -51.64
N PHE A 379 4.14 -7.68 -52.82
CA PHE A 379 3.08 -7.67 -53.84
C PHE A 379 3.03 -9.04 -54.52
N GLN A 380 1.87 -9.70 -54.43
CA GLN A 380 1.63 -10.98 -55.09
C GLN A 380 1.31 -10.82 -56.57
#